data_AF-A0A7S1AGM9-F1
#
_entry.id   AF-A0A7S1AGM9-F1
#
_cell.length_a   1.000
_cell.length_b   1.000
_cell.length_c   1.000
_cell.angle_alpha   90.00
_cell.angle_beta   90.00
_cell.angle_gamma   90.00
#
_symmetry.space_group_name_H-M   'P 1'
#
loop_
_entity.id
_entity.type
_entity.pdbx_description
1 polymer ?
#
loop_
_entity_poly.entity_id
_entity_poly.type
_entity_poly.pdbx_seq_one_letter_code
_entity_poly.pdbx_strand_id
1 'polypeptide(L)'
;MPLQLRTLIQPEGQLELSLAEVPLVEPKPDEIVVRVDAAPINPSDLALVFGPADVSTLRRSDQSAQADIPASAMKFVAGRVSQSLPCGNEGAGLVVKAGSSPEAQALLGKMVGIVGGATYGQYRTLRSGMCLAFPEGVTAADAASWFVNPMTALGMVETMRNGGHKALVHTAAASNLGQMLIKICLQDGIELVNIVRRQQQADLLKSIGAKHVVSSESPSFLSDLTEALVATGATIAFDAIGGGKLAGQILSCMEMAATKNATEYSRYGSDVHKQVYIYGGLDRSPTTLNRTFGLNWSLGGWLLTPFLQNAGPEVRQRLRARVAAEIKTTFASTYTKRITLNEFFDVDVVREVSKMATGEKFLLEPNKDIQPSKL
;
A
#
# COMPACT_ATOMS: atom_id res chain seq x y z
N MET A 1 -1.61 -29.37 -11.08
CA MET A 1 -2.58 -28.25 -11.25
C MET A 1 -1.87 -26.93 -10.95
N PRO A 2 -2.43 -25.74 -11.24
CA PRO A 2 -1.86 -24.49 -10.78
C PRO A 2 -1.68 -24.44 -9.27
N LEU A 3 -0.55 -23.91 -8.80
CA LEU A 3 -0.28 -23.69 -7.38
C LEU A 3 -0.73 -22.29 -6.94
N GLN A 4 -1.22 -22.20 -5.70
CA GLN A 4 -1.61 -20.96 -5.06
C GLN A 4 -1.28 -20.99 -3.55
N LEU A 5 -0.68 -19.92 -3.05
CA LEU A 5 -0.39 -19.74 -1.64
C LEU A 5 -1.69 -19.52 -0.85
N ARG A 6 -1.83 -20.28 0.24
CA ARG A 6 -2.94 -20.21 1.19
C ARG A 6 -2.46 -19.83 2.57
N THR A 7 -3.33 -19.14 3.30
CA THR A 7 -3.17 -18.80 4.73
C THR A 7 -4.41 -19.28 5.48
N LEU A 8 -4.20 -20.12 6.48
CA LEU A 8 -5.23 -20.72 7.32
C LEU A 8 -4.90 -20.44 8.78
N ILE A 9 -5.88 -19.96 9.54
CA ILE A 9 -5.76 -19.87 11.00
C ILE A 9 -6.57 -21.00 11.60
N GLN A 10 -5.91 -21.90 12.31
CA GLN A 10 -6.52 -23.04 12.98
C GLN A 10 -7.13 -22.63 14.32
N PRO A 11 -8.22 -23.30 14.79
CA PRO A 11 -8.86 -23.01 16.07
C PRO A 11 -7.91 -23.05 17.28
N GLU A 12 -6.87 -23.88 17.20
CA GLU A 12 -5.87 -24.12 18.24
C GLU A 12 -4.85 -22.98 18.37
N GLY A 13 -4.98 -21.92 17.57
CA GLY A 13 -4.08 -20.77 17.62
C GLY A 13 -2.79 -20.95 16.82
N GLN A 14 -2.87 -21.69 15.71
CA GLN A 14 -1.75 -21.82 14.77
C GLN A 14 -2.11 -21.19 13.42
N LEU A 15 -1.18 -20.41 12.88
CA LEU A 15 -1.15 -20.04 11.47
C LEU A 15 -0.53 -21.19 10.68
N GLU A 16 -1.16 -21.57 9.58
CA GLU A 16 -0.63 -22.46 8.57
C GLU A 16 -0.58 -21.74 7.22
N LEU A 17 0.59 -21.73 6.61
CA LEU A 17 0.84 -21.31 5.23
C LEU A 17 1.12 -22.56 4.39
N SER A 18 0.54 -22.65 3.20
CA SER A 18 0.74 -23.80 2.31
C SER A 18 0.61 -23.44 0.83
N LEU A 19 1.21 -24.23 -0.05
CA LEU A 19 0.86 -24.25 -1.47
C LEU A 19 -0.25 -25.26 -1.72
N ALA A 20 -1.40 -24.75 -2.16
CA ALA A 20 -2.51 -25.58 -2.60
C ALA A 20 -2.53 -25.69 -4.12
N GLU A 21 -2.82 -26.89 -4.61
CA GLU A 21 -3.24 -27.08 -5.98
C GLU A 21 -4.68 -26.58 -6.16
N VAL A 22 -4.89 -25.65 -7.10
CA VAL A 22 -6.20 -25.04 -7.36
C VAL A 22 -6.57 -25.25 -8.83
N PRO A 23 -7.74 -25.86 -9.13
CA PRO A 23 -8.21 -25.99 -10.50
C PRO A 23 -8.36 -24.63 -11.17
N LEU A 24 -7.91 -24.53 -12.41
CA LEU A 24 -8.14 -23.33 -13.20
C LEU A 24 -9.62 -23.27 -13.60
N VAL A 25 -10.28 -22.16 -13.28
CA VAL A 25 -11.68 -21.92 -13.66
C VAL A 25 -11.72 -21.33 -15.06
N GLU A 26 -12.52 -21.93 -15.95
CA GLU A 26 -12.76 -21.38 -17.29
C GLU A 26 -13.45 -20.01 -17.20
N PRO A 27 -13.00 -19.01 -17.97
CA PRO A 27 -13.52 -17.65 -17.85
C PRO A 27 -14.96 -17.55 -18.36
N LYS A 28 -15.82 -16.87 -17.58
CA LYS A 28 -17.12 -16.37 -18.05
C LYS A 28 -16.94 -15.31 -19.15
N PRO A 29 -18.00 -14.91 -19.87
CA PRO A 29 -17.89 -13.96 -20.98
C PRO A 29 -17.09 -12.69 -20.69
N ASP A 30 -17.26 -12.09 -19.50
CA ASP A 30 -16.59 -10.85 -19.08
C ASP A 30 -15.29 -11.07 -18.30
N GLU A 31 -14.81 -12.30 -18.19
CA GLU A 31 -13.62 -12.70 -17.43
C GLU A 31 -12.42 -13.01 -18.34
N ILE A 32 -11.24 -12.93 -17.75
CA ILE A 32 -9.96 -13.28 -18.35
C ILE A 32 -9.20 -14.21 -17.42
N VAL A 33 -8.31 -15.03 -17.99
CA VAL A 33 -7.33 -15.82 -17.25
C VAL A 33 -5.96 -15.20 -17.46
N VAL A 34 -5.30 -14.84 -16.35
CA VAL A 34 -3.96 -14.28 -16.35
C VAL A 34 -2.99 -15.29 -15.76
N ARG A 35 -1.90 -15.58 -16.48
CA ARG A 35 -0.71 -16.23 -15.90
C ARG A 35 0.05 -15.17 -15.13
N VAL A 36 0.11 -15.29 -13.81
CA VAL A 36 0.67 -14.23 -12.95
C VAL A 36 2.18 -14.37 -12.89
N ASP A 37 2.89 -13.46 -13.54
CA ASP A 37 4.35 -13.52 -13.66
C ASP A 37 5.04 -12.70 -12.54
N ALA A 38 4.35 -11.73 -11.94
CA ALA A 38 4.88 -10.91 -10.85
C ALA A 38 3.77 -10.44 -9.90
N ALA A 39 3.99 -10.56 -8.59
CA ALA A 39 3.10 -10.03 -7.56
C ALA A 39 3.93 -9.37 -6.44
N PRO A 40 3.70 -8.09 -6.09
CA PRO A 40 4.46 -7.43 -5.04
C PRO A 40 4.04 -7.95 -3.66
N ILE A 41 4.98 -7.92 -2.72
CA ILE A 41 4.68 -8.15 -1.31
C ILE A 41 4.49 -6.81 -0.61
N ASN A 42 3.24 -6.41 -0.36
CA ASN A 42 2.91 -5.18 0.37
C ASN A 42 2.55 -5.47 1.84
N PRO A 43 2.65 -4.47 2.75
CA PRO A 43 2.21 -4.61 4.13
C PRO A 43 0.78 -5.13 4.32
N SER A 44 -0.14 -4.75 3.43
CA SER A 44 -1.52 -5.24 3.42
C SER A 44 -1.63 -6.73 3.11
N ASP A 45 -0.76 -7.26 2.24
CA ASP A 45 -0.69 -8.68 1.96
C ASP A 45 -0.18 -9.43 3.20
N LEU A 46 0.88 -8.92 3.83
CA LEU A 46 1.47 -9.51 5.04
C LEU A 46 0.48 -9.53 6.21
N ALA A 47 -0.35 -8.50 6.36
CA ALA A 47 -1.41 -8.46 7.37
C ALA A 47 -2.46 -9.57 7.16
N LEU A 48 -2.74 -9.96 5.91
CA LEU A 48 -3.59 -11.12 5.61
C LEU A 48 -2.81 -12.44 5.76
N VAL A 49 -1.61 -12.52 5.22
CA VAL A 49 -0.80 -13.76 5.21
C VAL A 49 -0.51 -14.21 6.64
N PHE A 50 0.05 -13.33 7.47
CA PHE A 50 0.51 -13.68 8.82
C PHE A 50 -0.51 -13.35 9.91
N GLY A 51 -1.39 -12.37 9.69
CA GLY A 51 -2.27 -11.89 10.75
C GLY A 51 -1.47 -11.50 12.01
N PRO A 52 -1.92 -11.91 13.21
CA PRO A 52 -1.20 -11.66 14.46
C PRO A 52 -0.21 -12.77 14.84
N ALA A 53 0.15 -13.67 13.92
CA ALA A 53 1.09 -14.75 14.23
C ALA A 53 2.48 -14.19 14.60
N ASP A 54 3.13 -14.85 15.57
CA ASP A 54 4.51 -14.57 15.92
C ASP A 54 5.44 -15.23 14.90
N VAL A 55 5.88 -14.45 13.92
CA VAL A 55 6.80 -14.90 12.87
C VAL A 55 8.15 -15.40 13.39
N SER A 56 8.53 -15.11 14.65
CA SER A 56 9.75 -15.66 15.25
C SER A 56 9.63 -17.16 15.55
N THR A 57 8.40 -17.66 15.69
CA THR A 57 8.07 -19.07 15.92
C THR A 57 7.90 -19.88 14.64
N LEU A 58 8.13 -19.26 13.46
CA LEU A 58 7.89 -19.88 12.16
C LEU A 58 8.72 -21.17 12.00
N ARG A 59 8.02 -22.25 11.63
CA ARG A 59 8.58 -23.59 11.38
C ARG A 59 8.20 -24.01 9.97
N ARG A 60 9.19 -24.16 9.10
CA ARG A 60 9.01 -24.63 7.71
C ARG A 60 8.90 -26.16 7.66
N SER A 61 8.03 -26.66 6.78
CA SER A 61 7.94 -28.07 6.38
C SER A 61 7.69 -28.17 4.87
N ASP A 62 8.72 -28.44 4.08
CA ASP A 62 8.63 -28.56 2.62
C ASP A 62 7.93 -27.35 1.94
N GLN A 63 6.70 -27.54 1.43
CA GLN A 63 5.83 -26.52 0.79
C GLN A 63 4.83 -25.86 1.74
N SER A 64 5.07 -25.95 3.06
CA SER A 64 4.26 -25.30 4.08
C SER A 64 5.12 -24.67 5.18
N ALA A 65 4.52 -23.77 5.95
CA ALA A 65 5.11 -23.21 7.15
C ALA A 65 4.02 -22.96 8.20
N GLN A 66 4.38 -23.05 9.47
CA GLN A 66 3.48 -22.80 10.60
C GLN A 66 4.07 -21.79 11.57
N ALA A 67 3.23 -20.97 12.18
CA ALA A 67 3.62 -20.05 13.25
C ALA A 67 2.55 -19.98 14.33
N ASP A 68 2.96 -19.70 15.57
CA ASP A 68 2.06 -19.62 16.70
C ASP A 68 1.34 -18.27 16.74
N ILE A 69 0.07 -18.26 17.12
CA ILE A 69 -0.71 -17.05 17.35
C ILE A 69 -0.91 -16.87 18.86
N PRO A 70 -0.54 -15.71 19.44
CA PRO A 70 -0.83 -15.44 20.84
C PRO A 70 -2.33 -15.54 21.14
N ALA A 71 -2.70 -16.26 22.21
CA ALA A 71 -4.10 -16.46 22.59
C ALA A 71 -4.87 -15.12 22.75
N SER A 72 -4.20 -14.07 23.24
CA SER A 72 -4.77 -12.73 23.39
C SER A 72 -5.15 -12.07 22.06
N ALA A 73 -4.56 -12.52 20.95
CA ALA A 73 -4.77 -11.97 19.62
C ALA A 73 -5.79 -12.75 18.78
N MET A 74 -6.18 -13.97 19.19
CA MET A 74 -7.14 -14.80 18.46
C MET A 74 -8.49 -14.11 18.23
N LYS A 75 -8.94 -13.29 19.20
CA LYS A 75 -10.18 -12.51 19.06
C LYS A 75 -10.19 -11.55 17.86
N PHE A 76 -9.01 -11.07 17.44
CA PHE A 76 -8.89 -10.14 16.30
C PHE A 76 -8.97 -10.84 14.94
N VAL A 77 -8.86 -12.18 14.92
CA VAL A 77 -8.91 -13.00 13.70
C VAL A 77 -10.04 -14.03 13.71
N ALA A 78 -10.94 -13.98 14.70
CA ALA A 78 -12.05 -14.90 14.85
C ALA A 78 -12.88 -15.08 13.55
N GLY A 79 -13.08 -13.99 12.79
CA GLY A 79 -13.85 -14.00 11.54
C GLY A 79 -13.27 -14.80 10.38
N ARG A 80 -12.03 -15.31 10.50
CA ARG A 80 -11.35 -16.12 9.47
C ARG A 80 -10.75 -17.43 9.98
N VAL A 81 -11.01 -17.79 11.23
CA VAL A 81 -10.61 -19.09 11.77
C VAL A 81 -11.24 -20.19 10.92
N SER A 82 -10.48 -21.25 10.65
CA SER A 82 -10.86 -22.39 9.80
C SER A 82 -11.15 -22.03 8.33
N GLN A 83 -10.77 -20.84 7.86
CA GLN A 83 -10.90 -20.45 6.46
C GLN A 83 -9.52 -20.41 5.79
N SER A 84 -9.33 -21.25 4.77
CA SER A 84 -8.15 -21.22 3.92
C SER A 84 -8.28 -20.12 2.87
N LEU A 85 -7.64 -18.98 3.12
CA LEU A 85 -7.76 -17.79 2.29
C LEU A 85 -6.62 -17.71 1.26
N PRO A 86 -6.89 -17.27 0.03
CA PRO A 86 -5.85 -16.97 -0.93
C PRO A 86 -5.15 -15.64 -0.62
N CYS A 87 -3.91 -15.47 -1.07
CA CYS A 87 -3.08 -14.30 -0.76
C CYS A 87 -2.74 -13.43 -1.97
N GLY A 88 -2.32 -12.19 -1.71
CA GLY A 88 -1.88 -11.22 -2.71
C GLY A 88 -3.03 -10.39 -3.28
N ASN A 89 -2.97 -9.07 -3.10
CA ASN A 89 -4.00 -8.13 -3.55
C ASN A 89 -3.89 -7.81 -5.05
N GLU A 90 -2.67 -7.56 -5.51
CA GLU A 90 -2.35 -7.10 -6.86
C GLU A 90 -1.21 -7.92 -7.47
N GLY A 91 -1.04 -7.82 -8.79
CA GLY A 91 0.04 -8.46 -9.52
C GLY A 91 -0.04 -8.11 -10.99
N ALA A 92 0.74 -8.78 -11.82
CA ALA A 92 0.75 -8.60 -13.26
C ALA A 92 1.18 -9.88 -13.98
N GLY A 93 0.82 -9.97 -15.25
CA GLY A 93 1.18 -11.08 -16.09
C GLY A 93 0.44 -11.10 -17.42
N LEU A 94 0.56 -12.22 -18.13
CA LEU A 94 0.03 -12.40 -19.48
C LEU A 94 -1.41 -12.92 -19.45
N VAL A 95 -2.30 -12.31 -20.23
CA VAL A 95 -3.64 -12.88 -20.48
C VAL A 95 -3.54 -14.07 -21.41
N VAL A 96 -3.81 -15.28 -20.91
CA VAL A 96 -3.66 -16.55 -21.65
C VAL A 96 -4.98 -17.13 -22.13
N LYS A 97 -6.11 -16.75 -21.51
CA LYS A 97 -7.46 -17.05 -21.99
C LYS A 97 -8.39 -15.87 -21.72
N ALA A 98 -9.46 -15.77 -22.50
CA ALA A 98 -10.47 -14.74 -22.34
C ALA A 98 -11.87 -15.31 -22.60
N GLY A 99 -12.86 -14.80 -21.89
CA GLY A 99 -14.27 -15.02 -22.18
C GLY A 99 -14.71 -14.36 -23.49
N SER A 100 -15.94 -14.62 -23.91
CA SER A 100 -16.45 -14.22 -25.22
C SER A 100 -16.80 -12.74 -25.38
N SER A 101 -16.77 -11.90 -24.33
CA SER A 101 -17.08 -10.48 -24.48
C SER A 101 -15.99 -9.75 -25.28
N PRO A 102 -16.33 -8.73 -26.08
CA PRO A 102 -15.35 -7.94 -26.83
C PRO A 102 -14.24 -7.34 -25.94
N GLU A 103 -14.60 -6.89 -24.73
CA GLU A 103 -13.67 -6.30 -23.77
C GLU A 103 -12.67 -7.33 -23.24
N ALA A 104 -13.13 -8.55 -22.95
CA ALA A 104 -12.25 -9.65 -22.54
C ALA A 104 -11.34 -10.10 -23.70
N GLN A 105 -11.91 -10.27 -24.90
CA GLN A 105 -11.15 -10.67 -26.09
C GLN A 105 -10.07 -9.64 -26.47
N ALA A 106 -10.33 -8.35 -26.31
CA ALA A 106 -9.36 -7.29 -26.56
C ALA A 106 -8.11 -7.32 -25.64
N LEU A 107 -8.16 -8.12 -24.57
CA LEU A 107 -7.07 -8.30 -23.62
C LEU A 107 -6.24 -9.56 -23.88
N LEU A 108 -6.73 -10.50 -24.69
CA LEU A 108 -6.04 -11.76 -24.95
C LEU A 108 -4.62 -11.51 -25.50
N GLY A 109 -3.61 -12.18 -24.92
CA GLY A 109 -2.22 -12.03 -25.30
C GLY A 109 -1.52 -10.76 -24.78
N LYS A 110 -2.22 -9.89 -24.03
CA LYS A 110 -1.62 -8.66 -23.48
C LYS A 110 -1.00 -8.88 -22.11
N MET A 111 0.05 -8.10 -21.82
CA MET A 111 0.56 -7.91 -20.47
C MET A 111 -0.40 -6.97 -19.72
N VAL A 112 -0.90 -7.42 -18.58
CA VAL A 112 -1.84 -6.67 -17.75
C VAL A 112 -1.41 -6.67 -16.30
N GLY A 113 -1.65 -5.55 -15.61
CA GLY A 113 -1.70 -5.51 -14.16
C GLY A 113 -3.10 -5.92 -13.70
N ILE A 114 -3.21 -6.62 -12.57
CA ILE A 114 -4.48 -7.11 -12.01
C ILE A 114 -4.65 -6.69 -10.56
N VAL A 115 -5.90 -6.47 -10.17
CA VAL A 115 -6.32 -6.28 -8.77
C VAL A 115 -7.61 -7.07 -8.54
N GLY A 116 -7.48 -8.31 -8.09
CA GLY A 116 -8.62 -9.21 -7.89
C GLY A 116 -8.44 -10.18 -6.72
N GLY A 117 -7.43 -9.93 -5.88
CA GLY A 117 -6.98 -10.87 -4.86
C GLY A 117 -6.38 -12.15 -5.45
N ALA A 118 -5.85 -13.00 -4.58
CA ALA A 118 -5.33 -14.32 -4.93
C ALA A 118 -4.18 -14.31 -5.97
N THR A 119 -3.39 -13.23 -6.01
CA THR A 119 -2.28 -13.07 -6.98
C THR A 119 -1.01 -13.81 -6.58
N TYR A 120 -0.93 -14.34 -5.36
CA TYR A 120 0.11 -15.29 -4.96
C TYR A 120 -0.24 -16.69 -5.45
N GLY A 121 -0.39 -16.85 -6.75
CA GLY A 121 -0.69 -18.10 -7.42
C GLY A 121 -0.37 -18.01 -8.89
N GLN A 122 -0.21 -19.16 -9.54
CA GLN A 122 0.30 -19.23 -10.91
C GLN A 122 -0.67 -18.65 -11.95
N TYR A 123 -1.98 -18.81 -11.72
CA TYR A 123 -3.02 -18.30 -12.61
C TYR A 123 -4.15 -17.64 -11.82
N ARG A 124 -4.82 -16.66 -12.45
CA ARG A 124 -5.98 -15.98 -11.88
C ARG A 124 -7.06 -15.73 -12.94
N THR A 125 -8.26 -16.25 -12.69
CA THR A 125 -9.47 -15.93 -13.46
C THR A 125 -10.23 -14.76 -12.81
N LEU A 126 -10.37 -13.62 -13.49
CA LEU A 126 -10.99 -12.42 -12.93
C LEU A 126 -11.74 -11.62 -14.01
N ARG A 127 -12.67 -10.76 -13.60
CA ARG A 127 -13.37 -9.84 -14.53
C ARG A 127 -12.36 -8.93 -15.23
N SER A 128 -12.55 -8.70 -16.53
CA SER A 128 -11.71 -7.83 -17.36
C SER A 128 -11.55 -6.41 -16.78
N GLY A 129 -12.61 -5.85 -16.16
CA GLY A 129 -12.55 -4.53 -15.50
C GLY A 129 -11.60 -4.44 -14.27
N MET A 130 -11.16 -5.59 -13.75
CA MET A 130 -10.21 -5.69 -12.63
C MET A 130 -8.75 -5.76 -13.09
N CYS A 131 -8.47 -5.55 -14.38
CA CYS A 131 -7.13 -5.44 -14.92
C CYS A 131 -6.88 -4.07 -15.56
N LEU A 132 -5.61 -3.70 -15.73
CA LEU A 132 -5.16 -2.54 -16.48
C LEU A 132 -4.15 -3.02 -17.53
N ALA A 133 -4.44 -2.76 -18.80
CA ALA A 133 -3.50 -3.00 -19.89
C ALA A 133 -2.47 -1.87 -19.96
N PHE A 134 -1.25 -2.21 -20.32
CA PHE A 134 -0.14 -1.26 -20.45
C PHE A 134 0.37 -1.19 -21.89
N PRO A 135 1.07 -0.10 -22.27
CA PRO A 135 1.77 -0.02 -23.54
C PRO A 135 2.80 -1.15 -23.74
N GLU A 136 3.19 -1.40 -24.98
CA GLU A 136 4.28 -2.33 -25.29
C GLU A 136 5.58 -1.93 -24.55
N GLY A 137 6.38 -2.93 -24.16
CA GLY A 137 7.63 -2.72 -23.43
C GLY A 137 7.49 -2.49 -21.92
N VAL A 138 6.27 -2.63 -21.36
CA VAL A 138 6.03 -2.74 -19.92
C VAL A 138 6.08 -4.22 -19.52
N THR A 139 6.98 -4.57 -18.59
CA THR A 139 7.13 -5.94 -18.09
C THR A 139 6.12 -6.24 -16.97
N ALA A 140 5.94 -7.51 -16.62
CA ALA A 140 5.14 -7.89 -15.45
C ALA A 140 5.67 -7.23 -14.17
N ALA A 141 7.00 -7.13 -14.00
CA ALA A 141 7.60 -6.46 -12.86
C ALA A 141 7.25 -4.96 -12.81
N ASP A 142 7.26 -4.27 -13.96
CA ASP A 142 6.87 -2.86 -14.03
C ASP A 142 5.39 -2.68 -13.63
N ALA A 143 4.52 -3.58 -14.09
CA ALA A 143 3.08 -3.51 -13.87
C ALA A 143 2.61 -4.09 -12.52
N ALA A 144 3.46 -4.80 -11.79
CA ALA A 144 3.05 -5.60 -10.62
C ALA A 144 2.46 -4.76 -9.48
N SER A 145 2.91 -3.52 -9.31
CA SER A 145 2.46 -2.60 -8.24
C SER A 145 1.65 -1.42 -8.76
N TRP A 146 0.85 -1.62 -9.80
CA TRP A 146 0.11 -0.53 -10.44
C TRP A 146 -1.07 -0.01 -9.62
N PHE A 147 -1.68 -0.81 -8.74
CA PHE A 147 -2.94 -0.45 -8.12
C PHE A 147 -2.73 0.15 -6.74
N VAL A 148 -2.20 -0.63 -5.79
CA VAL A 148 -2.27 -0.27 -4.36
C VAL A 148 -1.53 1.04 -4.07
N ASN A 149 -0.23 1.11 -4.37
CA ASN A 149 0.57 2.31 -4.06
C ASN A 149 0.20 3.50 -4.97
N PRO A 150 0.14 3.36 -6.32
CA PRO A 150 -0.15 4.48 -7.21
C PRO A 150 -1.53 5.08 -7.00
N MET A 151 -2.57 4.25 -6.92
CA MET A 151 -3.94 4.73 -6.76
C MET A 151 -4.15 5.32 -5.36
N THR A 152 -3.43 4.83 -4.34
CA THR A 152 -3.45 5.46 -3.00
C THR A 152 -2.82 6.84 -3.05
N ALA A 153 -1.62 6.99 -3.61
CA ALA A 153 -0.95 8.29 -3.69
C ALA A 153 -1.78 9.33 -4.47
N LEU A 154 -2.39 8.92 -5.59
CA LEU A 154 -3.34 9.76 -6.33
C LEU A 154 -4.62 10.06 -5.52
N GLY A 155 -5.13 9.07 -4.80
CA GLY A 155 -6.30 9.22 -3.93
C GLY A 155 -6.07 10.19 -2.78
N MET A 156 -4.85 10.27 -2.25
CA MET A 156 -4.45 11.26 -1.24
C MET A 156 -4.55 12.69 -1.80
N VAL A 157 -4.03 12.92 -3.00
CA VAL A 157 -4.12 14.21 -3.70
C VAL A 157 -5.56 14.58 -4.02
N GLU A 158 -6.36 13.62 -4.48
CA GLU A 158 -7.78 13.85 -4.76
C GLU A 158 -8.56 14.17 -3.48
N THR A 159 -8.29 13.44 -2.39
CA THR A 159 -8.90 13.68 -1.07
C THR A 159 -8.53 15.08 -0.54
N MET A 160 -7.26 15.49 -0.69
CA MET A 160 -6.81 16.84 -0.34
C MET A 160 -7.62 17.90 -1.11
N ARG A 161 -7.72 17.77 -2.45
CA ARG A 161 -8.46 18.71 -3.30
C ARG A 161 -9.94 18.77 -2.93
N ASN A 162 -10.59 17.62 -2.73
CA ASN A 162 -12.00 17.53 -2.38
C ASN A 162 -12.32 18.10 -0.98
N GLY A 163 -11.36 18.01 -0.05
CA GLY A 163 -11.46 18.62 1.27
C GLY A 163 -11.15 20.12 1.30
N GLY A 164 -10.83 20.75 0.16
CA GLY A 164 -10.48 22.16 0.09
C GLY A 164 -9.08 22.49 0.63
N HIS A 165 -8.23 21.49 0.82
CA HIS A 165 -6.85 21.67 1.28
C HIS A 165 -5.93 22.01 0.10
N LYS A 166 -4.88 22.80 0.34
CA LYS A 166 -3.94 23.27 -0.71
C LYS A 166 -2.64 22.46 -0.78
N ALA A 167 -2.27 21.85 0.34
CA ALA A 167 -1.03 21.10 0.53
C ALA A 167 -1.29 20.00 1.55
N LEU A 168 -0.40 18.99 1.58
CA LEU A 168 -0.57 17.83 2.45
C LEU A 168 0.72 17.44 3.17
N VAL A 169 0.55 16.67 4.24
CA VAL A 169 1.64 16.02 4.99
C VAL A 169 1.56 14.51 4.75
N HIS A 170 2.71 13.85 4.58
CA HIS A 170 2.77 12.39 4.47
C HIS A 170 3.83 11.82 5.42
N THR A 171 3.48 10.75 6.14
CA THR A 171 4.41 10.05 7.05
C THR A 171 4.91 8.74 6.44
N ALA A 172 6.03 8.22 6.98
CA ALA A 172 6.79 7.14 6.35
C ALA A 172 7.10 7.46 4.87
N ALA A 173 7.46 8.72 4.61
CA ALA A 173 7.53 9.28 3.26
C ALA A 173 8.61 8.63 2.38
N ALA A 174 9.62 7.98 2.99
CA ALA A 174 10.62 7.20 2.26
C ALA A 174 10.10 5.86 1.70
N SER A 175 8.88 5.44 2.05
CA SER A 175 8.22 4.29 1.45
C SER A 175 8.08 4.42 -0.07
N ASN A 176 7.90 3.30 -0.77
CA ASN A 176 7.68 3.29 -2.22
C ASN A 176 6.47 4.16 -2.62
N LEU A 177 5.41 4.18 -1.80
CA LEU A 177 4.25 5.06 -1.99
C LEU A 177 4.62 6.54 -1.78
N GLY A 178 5.33 6.88 -0.70
CA GLY A 178 5.72 8.27 -0.43
C GLY A 178 6.64 8.84 -1.52
N GLN A 179 7.54 8.03 -2.07
CA GLN A 179 8.36 8.42 -3.23
C GLN A 179 7.51 8.70 -4.48
N MET A 180 6.44 7.94 -4.74
CA MET A 180 5.49 8.25 -5.80
C MET A 180 4.74 9.55 -5.52
N LEU A 181 4.29 9.75 -4.28
CA LEU A 181 3.56 10.95 -3.87
C LEU A 181 4.40 12.22 -4.05
N ILE A 182 5.70 12.17 -3.74
CA ILE A 182 6.63 13.28 -3.99
C ILE A 182 6.65 13.63 -5.48
N LYS A 183 6.81 12.64 -6.37
CA LYS A 183 6.85 12.86 -7.81
C LYS A 183 5.53 13.44 -8.33
N ILE A 184 4.39 12.94 -7.85
CA ILE A 184 3.05 13.48 -8.17
C ILE A 184 2.98 14.95 -7.75
N CYS A 185 3.36 15.27 -6.50
CA CYS A 185 3.26 16.62 -5.98
C CYS A 185 4.19 17.59 -6.74
N LEU A 186 5.40 17.17 -7.10
CA LEU A 186 6.32 17.96 -7.91
C LEU A 186 5.75 18.25 -9.31
N GLN A 187 5.17 17.26 -9.98
CA GLN A 187 4.55 17.43 -11.30
C GLN A 187 3.29 18.30 -11.26
N ASP A 188 2.49 18.16 -10.19
CA ASP A 188 1.20 18.85 -10.03
C ASP A 188 1.34 20.23 -9.37
N GLY A 189 2.54 20.64 -8.97
CA GLY A 189 2.78 21.91 -8.27
C GLY A 189 2.14 21.96 -6.88
N ILE A 190 2.02 20.82 -6.21
CA ILE A 190 1.45 20.70 -4.86
C ILE A 190 2.58 20.70 -3.84
N GLU A 191 2.43 21.50 -2.79
CA GLU A 191 3.36 21.48 -1.67
C GLU A 191 3.13 20.27 -0.76
N LEU A 192 4.22 19.63 -0.34
CA LEU A 192 4.22 18.37 0.40
C LEU A 192 5.25 18.41 1.52
N VAL A 193 4.79 18.21 2.75
CA VAL A 193 5.67 17.99 3.91
C VAL A 193 5.87 16.49 4.12
N ASN A 194 7.13 16.05 4.04
CA ASN A 194 7.51 14.65 4.12
C ASN A 194 8.09 14.35 5.51
N ILE A 195 7.43 13.49 6.28
CA ILE A 195 7.92 13.05 7.58
C ILE A 195 8.58 11.68 7.42
N VAL A 196 9.86 11.63 7.78
CA VAL A 196 10.67 10.42 7.85
C VAL A 196 11.15 10.18 9.27
N ARG A 197 11.74 9.02 9.52
CA ARG A 197 12.28 8.68 10.83
C ARG A 197 13.76 9.02 10.97
N ARG A 198 14.55 8.83 9.91
CA ARG A 198 16.02 8.90 9.95
C ARG A 198 16.59 9.86 8.91
N GLN A 199 17.79 10.39 9.17
CA GLN A 199 18.46 11.32 8.25
C GLN A 199 18.71 10.72 6.86
N GLN A 200 19.15 9.46 6.77
CA GLN A 200 19.37 8.79 5.48
C GLN A 200 18.10 8.73 4.61
N GLN A 201 16.93 8.59 5.23
CA GLN A 201 15.64 8.64 4.52
C GLN A 201 15.37 10.07 4.03
N ALA A 202 15.72 11.09 4.81
CA ALA A 202 15.58 12.48 4.39
C ALA A 202 16.47 12.80 3.18
N ASP A 203 17.71 12.33 3.19
CA ASP A 203 18.66 12.52 2.10
C ASP A 203 18.18 11.83 0.81
N LEU A 204 17.64 10.61 0.93
CA LEU A 204 16.98 9.90 -0.17
C LEU A 204 15.85 10.76 -0.76
N LEU A 205 14.95 11.29 0.07
CA LEU A 205 13.82 12.08 -0.42
C LEU A 205 14.25 13.40 -1.08
N LYS A 206 15.27 14.06 -0.53
CA LYS A 206 15.86 15.27 -1.15
C LYS A 206 16.49 14.95 -2.51
N SER A 207 17.14 13.78 -2.65
CA SER A 207 17.73 13.36 -3.93
C SER A 207 16.71 13.18 -5.06
N ILE A 208 15.44 12.94 -4.72
CA ILE A 208 14.32 12.86 -5.68
C ILE A 208 13.50 14.15 -5.76
N GLY A 209 14.01 15.25 -5.19
CA GLY A 209 13.43 16.60 -5.34
C GLY A 209 12.47 17.03 -4.23
N ALA A 210 12.32 16.29 -3.13
CA ALA A 210 11.44 16.71 -2.03
C ALA A 210 11.94 18.01 -1.39
N LYS A 211 11.07 19.04 -1.36
CA LYS A 211 11.38 20.37 -0.81
C LYS A 211 11.37 20.41 0.72
N HIS A 212 10.32 19.86 1.33
CA HIS A 212 10.10 19.89 2.76
C HIS A 212 10.19 18.47 3.33
N VAL A 213 11.29 18.18 4.03
CA VAL A 213 11.53 16.87 4.67
C VAL A 213 11.97 17.09 6.10
N VAL A 214 11.26 16.47 7.04
CA VAL A 214 11.55 16.55 8.47
C VAL A 214 11.72 15.16 9.06
N SER A 215 12.63 15.03 10.03
CA SER A 215 12.92 13.77 10.70
C SER A 215 12.27 13.75 12.09
N SER A 216 11.45 12.74 12.37
CA SER A 216 10.80 12.58 13.68
C SER A 216 11.78 12.23 14.81
N GLU A 217 13.00 11.78 14.49
CA GLU A 217 14.07 11.56 15.47
C GLU A 217 14.93 12.82 15.70
N SER A 218 14.70 13.90 14.96
CA SER A 218 15.41 15.16 15.19
C SER A 218 14.99 15.79 16.53
N PRO A 219 15.93 16.32 17.34
CA PRO A 219 15.59 17.13 18.51
C PRO A 219 14.74 18.37 18.18
N SER A 220 14.88 18.90 16.96
CA SER A 220 14.13 20.04 16.43
C SER A 220 12.86 19.64 15.66
N PHE A 221 12.44 18.37 15.71
CA PHE A 221 11.35 17.87 14.86
C PHE A 221 10.08 18.76 14.87
N LEU A 222 9.61 19.18 16.05
CA LEU A 222 8.38 19.96 16.17
C LEU A 222 8.53 21.38 15.60
N SER A 223 9.69 22.03 15.79
CA SER A 223 9.96 23.34 15.18
C SER A 223 10.07 23.22 13.67
N ASP A 224 10.83 22.24 13.18
CA ASP A 224 11.06 22.03 11.75
C ASP A 224 9.74 21.69 11.02
N LEU A 225 8.90 20.85 11.64
CA LEU A 225 7.57 20.53 11.13
C LEU A 225 6.69 21.78 11.09
N THR A 226 6.69 22.60 12.15
CA THR A 226 5.90 23.83 12.19
C THR A 226 6.33 24.81 11.10
N GLU A 227 7.64 24.99 10.90
CA GLU A 227 8.18 25.85 9.83
C GLU A 227 7.79 25.35 8.45
N ALA A 228 7.89 24.03 8.20
CA ALA A 228 7.43 23.43 6.96
C ALA A 228 5.92 23.64 6.74
N LEU A 229 5.11 23.53 7.78
CA LEU A 229 3.66 23.76 7.71
C LEU A 229 3.32 25.23 7.47
N VAL A 230 4.08 26.17 8.03
CA VAL A 230 3.96 27.60 7.73
C VAL A 230 4.29 27.87 6.26
N ALA A 231 5.37 27.28 5.74
CA ALA A 231 5.79 27.48 4.36
C ALA A 231 4.81 26.90 3.34
N THR A 232 4.21 25.75 3.64
CA THR A 232 3.34 25.01 2.71
C THR A 232 1.85 25.32 2.86
N GLY A 233 1.41 25.72 4.06
CA GLY A 233 0.00 25.84 4.40
C GLY A 233 -0.74 24.49 4.44
N ALA A 234 -0.03 23.37 4.63
CA ALA A 234 -0.64 22.05 4.68
C ALA A 234 -1.54 21.87 5.91
N THR A 235 -2.75 21.39 5.68
CA THR A 235 -3.80 21.23 6.73
C THR A 235 -4.47 19.87 6.70
N ILE A 236 -3.98 18.96 5.85
CA ILE A 236 -4.36 17.55 5.80
C ILE A 236 -3.11 16.68 5.86
N ALA A 237 -3.18 15.57 6.59
CA ALA A 237 -2.10 14.60 6.68
C ALA A 237 -2.56 13.18 6.41
N PHE A 238 -1.68 12.38 5.83
CA PHE A 238 -1.84 10.93 5.68
C PHE A 238 -0.75 10.21 6.46
N ASP A 239 -1.16 9.56 7.55
CA ASP A 239 -0.29 8.87 8.48
C ASP A 239 -0.28 7.35 8.26
N ALA A 240 0.90 6.83 7.89
CA ALA A 240 1.18 5.40 7.77
C ALA A 240 1.54 4.74 9.10
N ILE A 241 1.88 5.53 10.13
CA ILE A 241 2.35 5.05 11.43
C ILE A 241 1.16 4.61 12.27
N GLY A 242 0.17 5.49 12.46
CA GLY A 242 -1.06 5.23 13.22
C GLY A 242 -0.85 5.31 14.73
N GLY A 243 -0.06 4.40 15.29
CA GLY A 243 0.25 4.36 16.71
C GLY A 243 1.12 5.52 17.20
N GLY A 244 1.22 5.66 18.52
CA GLY A 244 2.08 6.66 19.14
C GLY A 244 1.52 8.09 19.08
N LYS A 245 2.42 9.08 19.01
CA LYS A 245 2.10 10.52 19.21
C LYS A 245 2.05 11.34 17.91
N LEU A 246 2.47 10.75 16.78
CA LEU A 246 2.77 11.50 15.57
C LEU A 246 1.54 12.24 15.02
N ALA A 247 0.38 11.60 14.97
CA ALA A 247 -0.87 12.23 14.54
C ALA A 247 -1.21 13.48 15.38
N GLY A 248 -1.06 13.39 16.71
CA GLY A 248 -1.29 14.51 17.62
C GLY A 248 -0.27 15.63 17.42
N GLN A 249 1.00 15.29 17.23
CA GLN A 249 2.06 16.27 16.96
C GLN A 249 1.82 17.03 15.65
N ILE A 250 1.38 16.34 14.59
CA ILE A 250 1.02 16.98 13.32
C ILE A 250 -0.11 17.98 13.53
N LEU A 251 -1.19 17.60 14.22
CA LEU A 251 -2.30 18.51 14.51
C LEU A 251 -1.85 19.74 15.33
N SER A 252 -1.03 19.53 16.37
CA SER A 252 -0.45 20.62 17.16
C SER A 252 0.39 21.58 16.29
N CYS A 253 1.23 21.05 15.40
CA CYS A 253 2.07 21.88 14.53
C CYS A 253 1.24 22.60 13.46
N MET A 254 0.18 21.98 12.94
CA MET A 254 -0.76 22.66 12.03
C MET A 254 -1.45 23.84 12.71
N GLU A 255 -1.84 23.70 13.99
CA GLU A 255 -2.42 24.80 14.74
C GLU A 255 -1.41 25.93 14.99
N MET A 256 -0.18 25.60 15.38
CA MET A 256 0.88 26.60 15.55
C MET A 256 1.17 27.34 14.24
N ALA A 257 1.16 26.64 13.11
CA ALA A 257 1.30 27.25 11.79
C ALA A 257 0.11 28.16 11.44
N ALA A 258 -1.12 27.70 11.68
CA ALA A 258 -2.35 28.45 11.37
C ALA A 258 -2.53 29.70 12.25
N THR A 259 -1.97 29.71 13.46
CA THR A 259 -2.09 30.81 14.42
C THR A 259 -0.87 31.73 14.46
N LYS A 260 0.21 31.44 13.70
CA LYS A 260 1.47 32.20 13.71
C LYS A 260 1.27 33.71 13.50
N ASN A 261 0.30 34.09 12.67
CA ASN A 261 -0.02 35.49 12.36
C ASN A 261 -1.41 35.90 12.88
N ALA A 262 -1.98 35.18 13.84
CA ALA A 262 -3.29 35.52 14.40
C ALA A 262 -3.20 36.85 15.18
N THR A 263 -4.05 37.80 14.83
CA THR A 263 -4.14 39.11 15.49
C THR A 263 -5.18 39.12 16.62
N GLU A 264 -6.04 38.11 16.65
CA GLU A 264 -7.13 37.99 17.62
C GLU A 264 -6.99 36.68 18.41
N TYR A 265 -7.36 36.74 19.68
CA TYR A 265 -7.43 35.56 20.53
C TYR A 265 -8.71 34.78 20.24
N SER A 266 -8.56 33.51 19.86
CA SER A 266 -9.67 32.56 19.80
C SER A 266 -9.64 31.61 20.98
N ARG A 267 -10.74 31.53 21.73
CA ARG A 267 -10.93 30.55 22.81
C ARG A 267 -10.84 29.10 22.32
N TYR A 268 -11.08 28.87 21.03
CA TYR A 268 -11.21 27.55 20.41
C TYR A 268 -10.13 27.26 19.35
N GLY A 269 -9.12 28.12 19.23
CA GLY A 269 -8.07 27.99 18.21
C GLY A 269 -8.50 28.50 16.83
N SER A 270 -7.69 28.19 15.82
CA SER A 270 -7.93 28.59 14.43
C SER A 270 -9.17 27.92 13.83
N ASP A 271 -9.92 28.69 13.04
CA ASP A 271 -11.05 28.20 12.23
C ASP A 271 -10.61 27.37 11.01
N VAL A 272 -9.30 27.22 10.77
CA VAL A 272 -8.77 26.34 9.73
C VAL A 272 -9.00 24.88 10.13
N HIS A 273 -9.76 24.13 9.34
CA HIS A 273 -9.97 22.70 9.58
C HIS A 273 -8.68 21.90 9.36
N LYS A 274 -8.32 21.08 10.35
CA LYS A 274 -7.10 20.25 10.35
C LYS A 274 -7.48 18.77 10.34
N GLN A 275 -7.09 18.04 9.30
CA GLN A 275 -7.44 16.64 9.11
C GLN A 275 -6.20 15.75 9.19
N VAL A 276 -6.27 14.66 9.95
CA VAL A 276 -5.30 13.56 9.84
C VAL A 276 -6.04 12.27 9.48
N TYR A 277 -5.57 11.59 8.45
CA TYR A 277 -6.03 10.26 8.08
C TYR A 277 -4.99 9.22 8.47
N ILE A 278 -5.37 8.24 9.29
CA ILE A 278 -4.58 7.04 9.52
C ILE A 278 -4.91 6.06 8.39
N TYR A 279 -3.97 5.85 7.47
CA TYR A 279 -4.13 4.95 6.32
C TYR A 279 -3.26 3.68 6.44
N GLY A 280 -2.34 3.67 7.40
CA GLY A 280 -1.49 2.54 7.74
C GLY A 280 -1.44 2.30 9.26
N GLY A 281 -0.74 1.24 9.65
CA GLY A 281 -0.56 0.86 11.05
C GLY A 281 0.80 0.22 11.26
N LEU A 282 1.87 0.90 10.84
CA LEU A 282 3.24 0.44 11.03
C LEU A 282 3.60 0.39 12.53
N ASP A 283 3.01 1.27 13.34
CA ASP A 283 3.01 1.17 14.80
C ASP A 283 1.61 0.74 15.27
N ARG A 284 1.54 -0.39 15.98
CA ARG A 284 0.30 -0.96 16.52
C ARG A 284 0.01 -0.52 17.97
N SER A 285 0.85 0.34 18.55
CA SER A 285 0.62 0.93 19.85
C SER A 285 -0.59 1.89 19.84
N PRO A 286 -1.17 2.24 21.00
CA PRO A 286 -2.28 3.18 21.06
C PRO A 286 -1.91 4.55 20.45
N THR A 287 -2.79 5.07 19.60
CA THR A 287 -2.71 6.47 19.15
C THR A 287 -3.01 7.40 20.33
N THR A 288 -2.08 8.32 20.62
CA THR A 288 -2.15 9.24 21.75
C THR A 288 -2.22 10.68 21.25
N LEU A 289 -3.25 11.41 21.69
CA LEU A 289 -3.47 12.82 21.33
C LEU A 289 -3.36 13.71 22.57
N ASN A 290 -2.54 14.76 22.48
CA ASN A 290 -2.60 15.89 23.41
C ASN A 290 -3.29 17.06 22.71
N ARG A 291 -4.50 17.41 23.14
CA ARG A 291 -5.42 18.31 22.42
C ARG A 291 -5.04 19.78 22.55
N THR A 292 -3.93 20.17 21.93
CA THR A 292 -3.38 21.54 21.94
C THR A 292 -3.63 22.28 20.61
N PHE A 293 -4.64 21.88 19.85
CA PHE A 293 -4.85 22.27 18.45
C PHE A 293 -6.27 22.79 18.16
N GLY A 294 -6.87 23.44 19.16
CA GLY A 294 -8.22 24.00 19.05
C GLY A 294 -9.33 22.93 18.88
N LEU A 295 -10.46 23.35 18.34
CA LEU A 295 -11.64 22.49 18.14
C LEU A 295 -11.93 22.13 16.68
N ASN A 296 -11.34 22.81 15.70
CA ASN A 296 -11.59 22.52 14.30
C ASN A 296 -10.61 21.47 13.73
N TRP A 297 -10.81 20.20 14.11
CA TRP A 297 -9.96 19.09 13.68
C TRP A 297 -10.73 17.77 13.58
N SER A 298 -10.13 16.82 12.88
CA SER A 298 -10.61 15.44 12.75
C SER A 298 -9.45 14.46 12.63
N LEU A 299 -9.69 13.24 13.12
CA LEU A 299 -8.82 12.07 12.95
C LEU A 299 -9.69 10.90 12.52
N GLY A 300 -9.33 10.23 11.43
CA GLY A 300 -10.13 9.12 10.90
C GLY A 300 -9.30 8.11 10.11
N GLY A 301 -9.89 6.96 9.81
CA GLY A 301 -9.30 6.00 8.89
C GLY A 301 -9.45 6.44 7.43
N TRP A 302 -8.50 6.06 6.57
CA TRP A 302 -8.62 6.22 5.13
C TRP A 302 -8.27 4.90 4.43
N LEU A 303 -9.08 4.51 3.45
CA LEU A 303 -8.87 3.28 2.69
C LEU A 303 -9.18 3.50 1.22
N LEU A 304 -8.29 2.99 0.36
CA LEU A 304 -8.35 3.15 -1.09
C LEU A 304 -9.66 2.65 -1.68
N THR A 305 -10.15 1.49 -1.24
CA THR A 305 -11.34 0.86 -1.82
C THR A 305 -12.62 1.68 -1.60
N PRO A 306 -12.97 2.14 -0.38
CA PRO A 306 -14.03 3.12 -0.16
C PRO A 306 -13.83 4.42 -0.94
N PHE A 307 -12.60 4.96 -0.98
CA PHE A 307 -12.32 6.16 -1.76
C PHE A 307 -12.69 5.98 -3.24
N LEU A 308 -12.23 4.90 -3.88
CA LEU A 308 -12.51 4.63 -5.29
C LEU A 308 -14.00 4.40 -5.55
N GLN A 309 -14.71 3.76 -4.62
CA GLN A 309 -16.16 3.58 -4.73
C GLN A 309 -16.88 4.93 -4.77
N ASN A 310 -16.49 5.86 -3.90
CA ASN A 310 -17.08 7.20 -3.79
C ASN A 310 -16.63 8.18 -4.89
N ALA A 311 -15.43 8.02 -5.44
CA ALA A 311 -14.87 8.94 -6.43
C ALA A 311 -15.62 8.95 -7.78
N GLY A 312 -16.47 7.96 -8.04
CA GLY A 312 -17.18 7.83 -9.32
C GLY A 312 -16.30 7.31 -10.47
N PRO A 313 -16.93 6.91 -11.60
CA PRO A 313 -16.23 6.24 -12.70
C PRO A 313 -15.21 7.13 -13.41
N GLU A 314 -15.51 8.42 -13.60
CA GLU A 314 -14.64 9.36 -14.32
C GLU A 314 -13.31 9.57 -13.59
N VAL A 315 -13.36 9.85 -12.28
CA VAL A 315 -12.15 9.99 -11.45
C VAL A 315 -11.36 8.68 -11.48
N ARG A 316 -12.02 7.53 -11.27
CA ARG A 316 -11.35 6.23 -11.33
C ARG A 316 -10.64 6.02 -12.66
N GLN A 317 -11.27 6.34 -13.79
CA GLN A 317 -10.68 6.19 -15.12
C GLN A 317 -9.49 7.14 -15.32
N ARG A 318 -9.62 8.41 -14.91
CA ARG A 318 -8.54 9.41 -14.98
C ARG A 318 -7.32 8.96 -14.19
N LEU A 319 -7.51 8.50 -12.95
CA LEU A 319 -6.40 8.04 -12.11
C LEU A 319 -5.71 6.81 -12.74
N ARG A 320 -6.50 5.83 -13.22
CA ARG A 320 -5.97 4.64 -13.90
C ARG A 320 -5.20 4.96 -15.18
N ALA A 321 -5.70 5.91 -15.98
CA ALA A 321 -5.03 6.36 -17.20
C ALA A 321 -3.67 7.00 -16.89
N ARG A 322 -3.59 7.84 -15.85
CA ARG A 322 -2.32 8.42 -15.40
C ARG A 322 -1.34 7.35 -14.94
N VAL A 323 -1.81 6.36 -14.18
CA VAL A 323 -0.96 5.23 -13.78
C VAL A 323 -0.41 4.48 -14.98
N ALA A 324 -1.25 4.17 -15.98
CA ALA A 324 -0.80 3.50 -17.20
C ALA A 324 0.27 4.30 -17.96
N ALA A 325 0.09 5.62 -18.07
CA ALA A 325 1.01 6.50 -18.79
C ALA A 325 2.36 6.68 -18.08
N GLU A 326 2.38 6.62 -16.75
CA GLU A 326 3.56 6.97 -15.93
C GLU A 326 4.10 5.77 -15.11
N ILE A 327 3.73 4.54 -15.47
CA ILE A 327 4.07 3.33 -14.70
C ILE A 327 5.58 3.12 -14.53
N LYS A 328 6.38 3.55 -15.51
CA LYS A 328 7.85 3.45 -15.49
C LYS A 328 8.57 4.71 -14.98
N THR A 329 7.83 5.75 -14.58
CA THR A 329 8.39 7.04 -14.16
C THR A 329 7.89 7.45 -12.78
N THR A 330 6.74 8.12 -12.71
CA THR A 330 6.09 8.58 -11.47
C THR A 330 5.76 7.40 -10.57
N PHE A 331 5.24 6.33 -11.16
CA PHE A 331 4.76 5.13 -10.45
C PHE A 331 5.72 3.94 -10.54
N ALA A 332 6.98 4.19 -10.89
CA ALA A 332 7.99 3.14 -10.88
C ALA A 332 8.16 2.58 -9.46
N SER A 333 8.17 1.24 -9.36
CA SER A 333 8.49 0.52 -8.13
C SER A 333 9.82 -0.21 -8.27
N THR A 334 10.61 -0.21 -7.21
CA THR A 334 11.87 -0.96 -7.14
C THR A 334 11.73 -2.17 -6.23
N TYR A 335 12.26 -3.31 -6.65
CA TYR A 335 12.27 -4.54 -5.87
C TYR A 335 13.71 -4.99 -5.64
N THR A 336 14.04 -5.29 -4.38
CA THR A 336 15.40 -5.70 -3.98
C THR A 336 15.62 -7.19 -4.09
N LYS A 337 14.56 -7.98 -3.92
CA LYS A 337 14.59 -9.44 -4.06
C LYS A 337 13.40 -9.93 -4.86
N ARG A 338 13.65 -10.99 -5.63
CA ARG A 338 12.68 -11.70 -6.47
C ARG A 338 12.62 -13.15 -6.02
N ILE A 339 11.49 -13.58 -5.50
CA ILE A 339 11.33 -14.90 -4.87
C ILE A 339 10.25 -15.74 -5.56
N THR A 340 10.35 -17.05 -5.46
CA THR A 340 9.33 -18.00 -5.94
C THR A 340 8.24 -18.22 -4.90
N LEU A 341 7.17 -18.94 -5.27
CA LEU A 341 6.15 -19.39 -4.31
C LEU A 341 6.74 -20.24 -3.18
N ASN A 342 7.72 -21.09 -3.48
CA ASN A 342 8.31 -21.99 -2.50
C ASN A 342 9.32 -21.28 -1.59
N GLU A 343 10.03 -20.27 -2.11
CA GLU A 343 10.94 -19.43 -1.32
C GLU A 343 10.18 -18.52 -0.33
N PHE A 344 8.88 -18.30 -0.53
CA PHE A 344 8.07 -17.53 0.42
C PHE A 344 8.00 -18.16 1.82
N PHE A 345 8.15 -19.49 1.93
CA PHE A 345 8.15 -20.20 3.21
C PHE A 345 9.50 -20.16 3.94
N ASP A 346 10.55 -19.61 3.32
CA ASP A 346 11.85 -19.50 3.96
C ASP A 346 11.81 -18.55 5.14
N VAL A 347 12.31 -19.03 6.28
CA VAL A 347 12.32 -18.29 7.55
C VAL A 347 13.03 -16.95 7.40
N ASP A 348 14.14 -16.91 6.66
CA ASP A 348 14.89 -15.69 6.43
C ASP A 348 14.14 -14.71 5.52
N VAL A 349 13.46 -15.22 4.47
CA VAL A 349 12.58 -14.41 3.61
C VAL A 349 11.45 -13.81 4.43
N VAL A 350 10.72 -14.61 5.22
CA VAL A 350 9.62 -14.14 6.07
C VAL A 350 10.10 -13.10 7.08
N ARG A 351 11.24 -13.32 7.73
CA ARG A 351 11.84 -12.36 8.68
C ARG A 351 12.21 -11.04 8.01
N GLU A 352 12.73 -11.06 6.78
CA GLU A 352 13.06 -9.85 6.05
C GLU A 352 11.81 -9.08 5.60
N VAL A 353 10.85 -9.72 4.94
CA VAL A 353 9.64 -9.03 4.45
C VAL A 353 8.80 -8.48 5.60
N SER A 354 8.80 -9.15 6.76
CA SER A 354 8.05 -8.72 7.96
C SER A 354 8.61 -7.44 8.59
N LYS A 355 9.88 -7.06 8.31
CA LYS A 355 10.45 -5.78 8.77
C LYS A 355 9.82 -4.58 8.09
N MET A 356 9.25 -4.75 6.90
CA MET A 356 8.67 -3.67 6.08
C MET A 356 9.64 -2.48 5.92
N ALA A 357 10.94 -2.78 5.77
CA ALA A 357 11.98 -1.78 5.76
C ALA A 357 11.95 -0.93 4.48
N THR A 358 12.41 0.32 4.59
CA THR A 358 12.50 1.25 3.46
C THR A 358 13.40 0.67 2.36
N GLY A 359 12.92 0.66 1.13
CA GLY A 359 13.67 0.18 -0.03
C GLY A 359 13.72 -1.35 -0.18
N GLU A 360 13.26 -2.12 0.81
CA GLU A 360 13.35 -3.59 0.81
C GLU A 360 12.04 -4.25 0.34
N LYS A 361 11.48 -3.79 -0.79
CA LYS A 361 10.27 -4.40 -1.35
C LYS A 361 10.61 -5.68 -2.13
N PHE A 362 9.85 -6.74 -1.89
CA PHE A 362 10.04 -8.02 -2.59
C PHE A 362 9.01 -8.18 -3.70
N LEU A 363 9.40 -8.92 -4.72
CA LEU A 363 8.55 -9.36 -5.83
C LEU A 363 8.44 -10.88 -5.79
N LEU A 364 7.23 -11.40 -5.64
CA LEU A 364 6.93 -12.80 -5.84
C LEU A 364 6.77 -13.07 -7.34
N GLU A 365 7.37 -14.14 -7.85
CA GLU A 365 7.30 -14.57 -9.25
C GLU A 365 6.66 -15.96 -9.32
N PRO A 366 5.31 -16.07 -9.32
CA PRO A 366 4.62 -17.34 -9.11
C PRO A 366 4.93 -18.44 -10.13
N ASN A 367 5.30 -18.06 -11.35
CA ASN A 367 5.60 -18.98 -12.45
C ASN A 367 7.10 -19.21 -12.68
N LYS A 368 8.00 -18.67 -11.84
CA LYS A 368 9.46 -18.72 -12.07
C LYS A 368 10.03 -20.15 -12.11
N ASP A 369 9.49 -21.05 -11.30
CA ASP A 369 9.94 -22.45 -11.22
C ASP A 369 9.24 -23.38 -12.22
N ILE A 370 8.34 -22.84 -13.07
CA ILE A 370 7.68 -23.65 -14.09
C ILE A 370 8.64 -23.83 -15.28
N GLN A 371 9.00 -25.08 -15.55
CA GLN A 371 9.76 -25.40 -16.76
C GLN A 371 8.97 -24.98 -18.02
N PRO A 372 9.63 -24.40 -19.05
CA PRO A 372 8.96 -23.90 -20.25
C PRO A 372 8.10 -24.93 -21.00
N SER A 373 8.35 -26.23 -20.80
CA SER A 373 7.60 -27.33 -21.41
C SER A 373 6.19 -27.55 -20.84
N LYS A 374 5.80 -26.81 -19.80
CA LYS A 374 4.46 -26.86 -19.16
C LYS A 374 3.68 -25.53 -19.27
N LEU A 375 4.21 -24.57 -20.03
CA LEU A 375 3.54 -23.33 -20.45
C LEU A 375 2.79 -23.55 -21.76
#